data_AF-A0AAW4GEU9-F1
#
_entry.id   AF-A0AAW4GEU9-F1
#
_cell.length_a   1.000
_cell.length_b   1.000
_cell.length_c   1.000
_cell.angle_alpha   90.00
_cell.angle_beta   90.00
_cell.angle_gamma   90.00
#
_symmetry.space_group_name_H-M   'P 1'
#
loop_
_entity.id
_entity.type
_entity.pdbx_description
1 polymer ?
#
loop_
_entity_poly.entity_id
_entity_poly.type
_entity_poly.pdbx_seq_one_letter_code
_entity_poly.pdbx_strand_id
1 'polypeptide(L)'
;MSEREARKQAKRRARATGRSSNVYVPISPHVRLYAWELECQAYRTLDPVARALLVELRALYRPSTGAEVFLSVREAMQRVGVTQRPVQNAFKSLLERGWIEEAKAGSFDQKTGTGRARSFLLTNIGPAGDDVDAKRTYMHWKPYASECQKTR
;
A
#
# COMPACT_ATOMS: atom_id res chain seq x y z
N MET A 1 -11.58 19.64 45.10
CA MET A 1 -11.64 19.14 43.71
C MET A 1 -13.07 19.27 43.21
N SER A 2 -13.31 20.15 42.24
CA SER A 2 -14.66 20.37 41.69
C SER A 2 -15.11 19.17 40.84
N GLU A 3 -16.40 18.85 40.85
CA GLU A 3 -16.98 17.80 40.01
C GLU A 3 -16.64 17.96 38.52
N ARG A 4 -16.48 19.22 38.06
CA ARG A 4 -16.06 19.55 36.70
C ARG A 4 -14.61 19.13 36.43
N GLU A 5 -13.72 19.30 37.40
CA GLU A 5 -12.30 18.94 37.29
C GLU A 5 -12.14 17.41 37.28
N ALA A 6 -12.90 16.71 38.11
CA ALA A 6 -12.94 15.25 38.15
C ALA A 6 -13.40 14.65 36.80
N ARG A 7 -14.48 15.20 36.20
CA ARG A 7 -14.93 14.79 34.85
C ARG A 7 -13.89 15.07 33.77
N LYS A 8 -13.21 16.21 33.84
CA LYS A 8 -12.17 16.59 32.86
C LYS A 8 -10.97 15.64 32.96
N GLN A 9 -10.57 15.28 34.17
CA GLN A 9 -9.44 14.37 34.42
C GLN A 9 -9.77 12.92 34.04
N ALA A 10 -10.99 12.45 34.30
CA ALA A 10 -11.48 11.15 33.84
C ALA A 10 -11.50 11.04 32.31
N LYS A 11 -11.99 12.09 31.61
CA LYS A 11 -11.98 12.15 30.15
C LYS A 11 -10.56 12.18 29.57
N ARG A 12 -9.61 12.80 30.28
CA ARG A 12 -8.18 12.80 29.94
C ARG A 12 -7.54 11.42 30.10
N ARG A 13 -7.86 10.70 31.19
CA ARG A 13 -7.41 9.31 31.42
C ARG A 13 -7.97 8.34 30.37
N ALA A 14 -9.24 8.47 30.01
CA ALA A 14 -9.86 7.68 28.94
C ALA A 14 -9.22 7.92 27.56
N ARG A 15 -8.75 9.15 27.29
CA ARG A 15 -8.00 9.48 26.06
C ARG A 15 -6.53 9.06 26.12
N ALA A 16 -5.92 9.00 27.31
CA ALA A 16 -4.54 8.57 27.51
C ALA A 16 -4.33 7.10 27.14
N THR A 17 -5.37 6.28 27.20
CA THR A 17 -5.35 4.88 26.73
C THR A 17 -5.44 4.73 25.21
N GLY A 18 -5.44 5.82 24.42
CA GLY A 18 -5.42 5.80 22.94
C GLY A 18 -6.67 5.24 22.27
N ARG A 19 -7.59 4.63 23.02
CA ARG A 19 -8.86 4.09 22.52
C ARG A 19 -9.91 5.20 22.53
N SER A 20 -10.37 5.58 21.34
CA SER A 20 -11.51 6.49 21.21
C SER A 20 -12.74 5.87 21.91
N SER A 21 -13.53 6.73 22.55
CA SER A 21 -14.75 6.34 23.28
C SER A 21 -15.94 6.01 22.37
N ASN A 22 -15.70 5.77 21.08
CA ASN A 22 -16.73 5.30 20.18
C ASN A 22 -16.78 3.78 20.31
N VAL A 23 -17.96 3.18 20.46
CA VAL A 23 -18.14 1.72 20.43
C VAL A 23 -17.94 1.28 18.97
N TYR A 24 -16.71 1.40 18.49
CA TYR A 24 -16.27 0.84 17.23
C TYR A 24 -15.98 -0.62 17.54
N VAL A 25 -16.80 -1.53 17.01
CA VAL A 25 -16.41 -2.93 16.90
C VAL A 25 -15.07 -2.89 16.15
N PRO A 26 -13.94 -3.27 16.76
CA PRO A 26 -12.66 -3.21 16.08
C PRO A 26 -12.68 -4.33 15.04
N ILE A 27 -13.26 -4.04 13.88
CA ILE A 27 -13.05 -4.87 12.70
C ILE A 27 -11.55 -4.81 12.50
N SER A 28 -10.89 -5.96 12.70
CA SER A 28 -9.45 -6.05 12.47
C SER A 28 -9.18 -5.58 11.05
N PRO A 29 -8.10 -4.81 10.80
CA PRO A 29 -7.80 -4.34 9.46
C PRO A 29 -7.78 -5.51 8.48
N HIS A 30 -8.56 -5.40 7.42
CA HIS A 30 -8.66 -6.41 6.38
C HIS A 30 -8.28 -5.80 5.04
N VAL A 31 -7.76 -6.66 4.15
CA VAL A 31 -7.52 -6.30 2.75
C VAL A 31 -8.70 -6.78 1.92
N ARG A 32 -9.26 -5.91 1.09
CA ARG A 32 -10.27 -6.28 0.10
C ARG A 32 -9.60 -6.54 -1.25
N LEU A 33 -10.00 -7.64 -1.88
CA LEU A 33 -9.72 -7.95 -3.27
C LEU A 33 -11.08 -8.09 -3.96
N TYR A 34 -11.35 -7.24 -4.95
CA TYR A 34 -12.59 -7.35 -5.71
C TYR A 34 -12.45 -8.41 -6.79
N ALA A 35 -13.52 -9.15 -7.08
CA ALA A 35 -13.50 -10.19 -8.11
C ALA A 35 -13.04 -9.65 -9.47
N TRP A 36 -13.51 -8.47 -9.86
CA TRP A 36 -13.13 -7.80 -11.10
C TRP A 36 -11.64 -7.40 -11.14
N GLU A 37 -11.01 -7.11 -9.98
CA GLU A 37 -9.55 -6.88 -9.92
C GLU A 37 -8.78 -8.16 -10.24
N LEU A 38 -9.25 -9.30 -9.73
CA LEU A 38 -8.62 -10.60 -9.95
C LEU A 38 -8.77 -11.09 -11.39
N GLU A 39 -9.83 -10.65 -12.06
CA GLU A 39 -10.11 -10.98 -13.45
C GLU A 39 -9.35 -10.12 -14.46
N CYS A 40 -8.87 -8.94 -14.06
CA CYS A 40 -8.17 -8.06 -14.99
C CYS A 40 -6.84 -8.67 -15.48
N GLN A 41 -6.48 -8.33 -16.71
CA GLN A 41 -5.30 -8.90 -17.37
C GLN A 41 -3.99 -8.52 -16.66
N ALA A 42 -3.93 -7.31 -16.12
CA ALA A 42 -2.82 -6.86 -15.29
C ALA A 42 -2.61 -7.76 -14.07
N TYR A 43 -3.67 -8.22 -13.40
CA TYR A 43 -3.56 -9.14 -12.27
C TYR A 43 -3.18 -10.55 -12.70
N ARG A 44 -3.86 -11.08 -13.72
CA ARG A 44 -3.69 -12.47 -14.18
C ARG A 44 -2.26 -12.76 -14.66
N THR A 45 -1.57 -11.75 -15.18
CA THR A 45 -0.19 -11.85 -15.66
C THR A 45 0.88 -11.60 -14.59
N LEU A 46 0.49 -11.30 -13.35
CA LEU A 46 1.43 -11.20 -12.23
C LEU A 46 1.89 -12.59 -11.79
N ASP A 47 3.17 -12.69 -11.46
CA ASP A 47 3.73 -13.85 -10.78
C ASP A 47 3.20 -13.95 -9.32
N PRO A 48 3.29 -15.13 -8.69
CA PRO A 48 2.76 -15.33 -7.33
C PRO A 48 3.37 -14.40 -6.28
N VAL A 49 4.65 -14.03 -6.42
CA VAL A 49 5.34 -13.14 -5.48
C VAL A 49 4.81 -11.72 -5.63
N ALA A 50 4.58 -11.26 -6.85
CA ALA A 50 3.98 -9.95 -7.09
C ALA A 50 2.53 -9.85 -6.59
N ARG A 51 1.74 -10.93 -6.72
CA ARG A 51 0.39 -10.98 -6.13
C ARG A 51 0.42 -10.89 -4.61
N ALA A 52 1.31 -11.64 -3.96
CA ALA A 52 1.50 -11.59 -2.50
C ALA A 52 1.98 -10.19 -2.05
N LEU A 53 2.94 -9.61 -2.77
CA LEU A 53 3.46 -8.28 -2.49
C LEU A 53 2.37 -7.19 -2.60
N LEU A 54 1.47 -7.30 -3.59
CA LEU A 54 0.33 -6.38 -3.71
C LEU A 54 -0.58 -6.46 -2.47
N VAL A 55 -0.86 -7.66 -1.96
CA VAL A 55 -1.65 -7.84 -0.73
C VAL A 55 -0.96 -7.20 0.47
N GLU A 56 0.35 -7.40 0.63
CA GLU A 56 1.13 -6.79 1.72
C GLU A 56 1.13 -5.26 1.65
N LEU A 57 1.27 -4.69 0.46
CA LEU A 57 1.17 -3.24 0.26
C LEU A 57 -0.21 -2.70 0.65
N ARG A 58 -1.29 -3.42 0.29
CA ARG A 58 -2.65 -3.07 0.72
C ARG A 58 -2.84 -3.23 2.23
N ALA A 59 -2.21 -4.21 2.87
CA ALA A 59 -2.29 -4.41 4.32
C ALA A 59 -1.61 -3.27 5.11
N LEU A 60 -0.59 -2.64 4.51
CA LEU A 60 0.11 -1.49 5.07
C LEU A 60 -0.61 -0.15 4.86
N TYR A 61 -1.52 -0.08 3.89
CA TYR A 61 -2.25 1.14 3.58
C TYR A 61 -3.06 1.64 4.78
N ARG A 62 -3.04 2.96 4.97
CA ARG A 62 -3.88 3.68 5.93
C ARG A 62 -4.52 4.88 5.21
N PRO A 63 -5.83 5.15 5.38
CA PRO A 63 -6.47 6.31 4.78
C PRO A 63 -5.79 7.64 5.11
N SER A 64 -5.21 7.74 6.31
CA SER A 64 -4.47 8.93 6.76
C SER A 64 -3.22 9.26 5.94
N THR A 65 -2.69 8.32 5.16
CA THR A 65 -1.48 8.52 4.33
C THR A 65 -1.80 8.83 2.87
N GLY A 66 -3.08 8.97 2.50
CA GLY A 66 -3.47 9.39 1.15
C GLY A 66 -3.01 8.45 0.05
N ALA A 67 -3.07 7.13 0.29
CA ALA A 67 -2.60 6.06 -0.61
C ALA A 67 -1.08 5.94 -0.78
N GLU A 68 -0.27 6.74 -0.10
CA GLU A 68 1.18 6.54 -0.01
C GLU A 68 1.50 5.44 1.00
N VAL A 69 2.27 4.44 0.57
CA VAL A 69 2.74 3.30 1.37
C VAL A 69 4.26 3.22 1.29
N PHE A 70 4.91 3.05 2.43
CA PHE A 70 6.35 2.86 2.53
C PHE A 70 6.65 1.37 2.69
N LEU A 71 7.46 0.81 1.80
CA LEU A 71 7.91 -0.57 1.93
C LEU A 71 9.31 -0.74 1.33
N SER A 72 10.28 -1.10 2.17
CA SER A 72 11.64 -1.41 1.72
C SER A 72 11.72 -2.81 1.13
N VAL A 73 12.72 -3.07 0.28
CA VAL A 73 12.94 -4.43 -0.27
C VAL A 73 13.23 -5.43 0.85
N ARG A 74 14.01 -5.03 1.86
CA ARG A 74 14.34 -5.89 3.00
C ARG A 74 13.10 -6.26 3.82
N GLU A 75 12.22 -5.30 4.07
CA GLU A 75 10.96 -5.58 4.78
C GLU A 75 10.00 -6.42 3.93
N ALA A 76 9.91 -6.14 2.64
CA ALA A 76 9.12 -6.95 1.70
C ALA A 76 9.60 -8.41 1.65
N MET A 77 10.91 -8.67 1.71
CA MET A 77 11.45 -10.03 1.79
C MET A 77 10.95 -10.77 3.04
N GLN A 78 10.91 -10.09 4.20
CA GLN A 78 10.44 -10.68 5.45
C GLN A 78 8.93 -10.95 5.42
N ARG A 79 8.15 -10.01 4.86
CA ARG A 79 6.68 -10.13 4.76
C ARG A 79 6.24 -11.23 3.81
N VAL A 80 6.85 -11.28 2.62
CA VAL A 80 6.49 -12.25 1.58
C VAL A 80 7.18 -13.60 1.80
N GLY A 81 8.27 -13.64 2.58
CA GLY A 81 9.00 -14.87 2.90
C GLY A 81 9.89 -15.38 1.77
N VAL A 82 10.44 -14.47 0.95
CA VAL A 82 11.28 -14.82 -0.22
C VAL A 82 12.58 -14.01 -0.26
N THR A 83 13.52 -14.45 -1.09
CA THR A 83 14.80 -13.77 -1.28
C THR A 83 14.66 -12.45 -2.06
N GLN A 84 15.73 -11.66 -2.11
CA GLN A 84 15.72 -10.32 -2.66
C GLN A 84 15.29 -10.23 -4.15
N ARG A 85 15.79 -11.13 -5.00
CA ARG A 85 15.59 -11.05 -6.46
C ARG A 85 14.12 -11.23 -6.86
N PRO A 86 13.37 -12.22 -6.32
CA PRO A 86 11.92 -12.29 -6.51
C PRO A 86 11.18 -11.03 -6.09
N VAL A 87 11.51 -10.45 -4.93
CA VAL A 87 10.88 -9.19 -4.45
C VAL A 87 11.15 -8.03 -5.41
N GLN A 88 12.39 -7.89 -5.89
CA GLN A 88 12.74 -6.83 -6.84
C GLN A 88 11.98 -6.97 -8.17
N ASN A 89 11.88 -8.20 -8.69
CA ASN A 89 11.09 -8.49 -9.87
C ASN A 89 9.60 -8.19 -9.64
N ALA A 90 9.07 -8.57 -8.48
CA ALA A 90 7.69 -8.28 -8.10
C ALA A 90 7.39 -6.78 -8.07
N PHE A 91 8.25 -5.96 -7.46
CA PHE A 91 8.11 -4.50 -7.50
C PHE A 91 8.12 -3.97 -8.94
N LYS A 92 9.03 -4.47 -9.80
CA LYS A 92 9.08 -4.09 -11.22
C LYS A 92 7.78 -4.44 -11.94
N SER A 93 7.27 -5.65 -11.76
CA SER A 93 6.02 -6.09 -12.39
C SER A 93 4.81 -5.28 -11.93
N LEU A 94 4.73 -4.90 -10.66
CA LEU A 94 3.64 -4.06 -10.13
C LEU A 94 3.70 -2.63 -10.69
N LEU A 95 4.89 -2.04 -10.82
CA LEU A 95 5.09 -0.73 -11.45
C LEU A 95 4.71 -0.77 -12.94
N GLU A 96 5.25 -1.74 -13.68
CA GLU A 96 4.99 -1.93 -15.11
C GLU A 96 3.50 -2.10 -15.43
N ARG A 97 2.78 -2.84 -14.58
CA ARG A 97 1.35 -3.09 -14.73
C ARG A 97 0.47 -1.97 -14.16
N GLY A 98 1.06 -0.93 -13.57
CA GLY A 98 0.32 0.21 -13.02
C GLY A 98 -0.49 -0.09 -11.77
N TRP A 99 -0.14 -1.11 -10.99
CA TRP A 99 -0.72 -1.36 -9.67
C TRP A 99 -0.18 -0.40 -8.60
N ILE A 100 1.06 0.02 -8.78
CA ILE A 100 1.73 0.99 -7.94
C ILE A 100 2.42 2.05 -8.80
N GLU A 101 2.59 3.24 -8.23
CA GLU A 101 3.38 4.32 -8.81
C GLU A 101 4.43 4.77 -7.80
N GLU A 102 5.64 5.11 -8.23
CA GLU A 102 6.65 5.65 -7.31
C GLU A 102 6.27 7.08 -6.91
N ALA A 103 5.99 7.29 -5.61
CA ALA A 103 5.66 8.60 -5.08
C ALA A 103 6.95 9.38 -4.74
N LYS A 104 7.92 8.71 -4.09
CA LYS A 104 9.25 9.24 -3.82
C LYS A 104 10.31 8.18 -4.09
N ALA A 105 11.29 8.54 -4.90
CA ALA A 105 12.49 7.73 -5.10
C ALA A 105 13.20 7.53 -3.76
N GLY A 106 13.61 6.28 -3.50
CA GLY A 106 14.43 5.96 -2.33
C GLY A 106 15.76 6.68 -2.44
N SER A 107 16.21 7.29 -1.36
CA SER A 107 17.48 8.01 -1.30
C SER A 107 18.29 7.47 -0.13
N PHE A 108 19.55 7.12 -0.37
CA PHE A 108 20.47 6.73 0.68
C PHE A 108 21.56 7.79 0.78
N ASP A 109 21.52 8.59 1.85
CA ASP A 109 22.56 9.55 2.14
C ASP A 109 23.64 8.88 3.01
N GLN A 110 24.81 8.66 2.40
CA GLN A 110 25.96 8.06 3.05
C GLN A 110 26.52 8.93 4.19
N LYS A 111 26.31 10.26 4.17
CA LYS A 111 26.83 11.19 5.19
C LYS A 111 26.00 11.22 6.46
N THR A 112 24.67 11.14 6.35
CA THR A 112 23.76 11.14 7.50
C THR A 112 23.37 9.72 7.94
N GLY A 113 23.75 8.68 7.19
CA GLY A 113 23.36 7.29 7.46
C GLY A 113 21.85 7.06 7.38
N THR A 114 21.09 8.05 6.91
CA THR A 114 19.63 8.05 6.91
C THR A 114 19.14 7.68 5.51
N GLY A 115 18.72 6.43 5.36
CA GLY A 115 18.06 5.97 4.14
C GLY A 115 16.57 6.29 4.15
N ARG A 116 16.07 6.96 3.11
CA ARG A 116 14.64 7.06 2.84
C ARG A 116 14.18 5.80 2.11
N ALA A 117 13.27 5.05 2.72
CA ALA A 117 12.59 3.95 2.05
C ALA A 117 11.80 4.49 0.85
N ARG A 118 11.72 3.68 -0.22
CA ARG A 118 10.86 3.99 -1.37
C ARG A 118 9.41 4.05 -0.90
N SER A 119 8.69 5.05 -1.41
CA SER A 119 7.25 5.16 -1.20
C SER A 119 6.50 4.94 -2.51
N PHE A 120 5.37 4.26 -2.39
CA PHE A 120 4.55 3.84 -3.51
C PHE A 120 3.13 4.33 -3.29
N LEU A 121 2.52 4.86 -4.35
CA LEU A 121 1.11 5.16 -4.40
C LEU A 121 0.36 3.92 -4.89
N LEU A 122 -0.63 3.46 -4.14
CA LEU A 122 -1.55 2.42 -4.60
C LEU A 122 -2.56 3.02 -5.58
N THR A 123 -2.61 2.50 -6.80
CA THR A 123 -3.53 3.02 -7.83
C THR A 123 -4.93 2.43 -7.73
N ASN A 124 -5.09 1.36 -6.94
CA ASN A 124 -6.33 0.62 -6.80
C ASN A 124 -7.17 1.02 -5.57
N ILE A 125 -6.62 1.87 -4.69
CA ILE A 125 -7.29 2.33 -3.48
C ILE A 125 -7.46 3.85 -3.54
N GLY A 126 -8.66 4.33 -3.27
CA GLY A 126 -8.99 5.73 -3.10
C GLY A 126 -8.53 6.31 -1.76
N PRO A 127 -8.73 7.61 -1.54
CA PRO A 127 -8.32 8.28 -0.30
C PRO A 127 -9.00 7.73 0.97
N ALA A 128 -10.22 7.20 0.84
CA ALA A 128 -11.03 6.67 1.94
C ALA A 128 -10.82 5.17 2.21
N GLY A 129 -10.02 4.48 1.40
CA GLY A 129 -9.80 3.03 1.50
C GLY A 129 -10.80 2.18 0.71
N ASP A 130 -11.71 2.82 -0.01
CA ASP A 130 -12.57 2.23 -1.03
C ASP A 130 -11.93 2.35 -2.42
N ASP A 131 -12.66 2.00 -3.47
CA ASP A 131 -12.23 2.13 -4.87
C ASP A 131 -12.71 3.47 -5.51
N VAL A 132 -13.33 4.34 -4.73
CA VAL A 132 -13.84 5.65 -5.18
C VAL A 132 -12.65 6.57 -5.41
N ASP A 133 -12.62 7.26 -6.56
CA ASP A 133 -11.51 8.12 -7.00
C ASP A 133 -10.14 7.42 -7.09
N ALA A 134 -10.10 6.08 -7.07
CA ALA A 134 -8.89 5.34 -7.33
C ALA A 134 -8.47 5.51 -8.81
N LYS A 135 -7.17 5.72 -9.06
CA LYS A 135 -6.63 5.99 -10.40
C LYS A 135 -6.84 4.84 -11.40
N ARG A 136 -6.83 3.59 -10.91
CA ARG A 136 -7.08 2.35 -11.68
C ARG A 136 -6.21 2.21 -12.94
N THR A 137 -4.95 2.68 -12.88
CA THR A 137 -4.01 2.64 -14.02
C THR A 137 -3.88 1.23 -14.62
N TYR A 138 -3.87 0.20 -13.76
CA TYR A 138 -3.80 -1.21 -14.15
C TYR A 138 -4.95 -1.70 -15.04
N MET A 139 -6.13 -1.07 -15.01
CA MET A 139 -7.25 -1.48 -15.88
C MET A 139 -6.97 -1.23 -17.36
N HIS A 140 -6.09 -0.28 -17.67
CA HIS A 140 -5.76 0.12 -19.03
C HIS A 140 -4.55 -0.66 -19.58
N TRP A 141 -3.88 -1.44 -18.73
CA TRP A 141 -2.68 -2.16 -19.10
C TRP A 141 -3.00 -3.34 -20.03
N LYS A 142 -2.22 -3.50 -21.10
CA LYS A 142 -2.35 -4.56 -22.09
C LYS A 142 -0.99 -5.26 -22.28
N PRO A 143 -0.91 -6.60 -22.25
CA PRO A 143 0.35 -7.34 -22.37
C PRO A 143 0.96 -7.29 -23.77
N TYR A 144 0.16 -6.98 -24.80
CA TYR A 144 0.58 -6.87 -26.20
C TYR A 144 0.52 -5.42 -26.70
N ALA A 145 0.74 -4.43 -25.84
CA ALA A 145 1.02 -3.07 -26.28
C ALA A 145 2.46 -2.96 -26.83
N SER A 146 2.87 -3.92 -27.67
CA SER A 146 4.11 -3.82 -28.44
C SER A 146 3.84 -2.92 -29.63
N GLU A 147 4.45 -1.75 -29.60
CA GLU A 147 5.26 -1.20 -30.70
C GLU A 147 4.74 -1.50 -32.12
N CYS A 148 4.40 -0.44 -32.84
CA CYS A 148 4.41 -0.42 -34.30
C CYS A 148 5.80 -0.92 -34.75
N GLN A 149 5.92 -2.22 -34.98
CA GLN A 149 7.12 -2.85 -35.49
C GLN A 149 7.27 -2.32 -36.91
N LYS A 150 8.13 -1.32 -37.08
CA LYS A 150 8.63 -0.93 -38.39
C LYS A 150 9.51 -2.08 -38.85
N THR A 151 8.91 -3.01 -39.58
CA THR A 151 9.58 -4.14 -40.22
C THR A 151 10.73 -3.61 -41.07
N ARG A 152 11.94 -4.10 -40.86
CA ARG A 152 13.08 -3.95 -41.78
C ARG A 152 13.01 -5.03 -42.85
#